data_AF-A0AAE1V1P3-F1
#
_entry.id   AF-A0AAE1V1P3-F1
#
_cell.length_a   1.000
_cell.length_b   1.000
_cell.length_c   1.000
_cell.angle_alpha   90.00
_cell.angle_beta   90.00
_cell.angle_gamma   90.00
#
_symmetry.space_group_name_H-M   'P 1'
#
loop_
_entity.id
_entity.type
_entity.pdbx_description
1 polymer ?
#
loop_
_entity_poly.entity_id
_entity_poly.type
_entity_poly.pdbx_seq_one_letter_code
_entity_poly.pdbx_strand_id
1 'polypeptide(L)'
;MAASGKEEGNQVGLKMGFRIGEELGFYRGCIDVWNAAILSEPTCFSSRVQKGIKQMDELMCQYPFSDPEDESATDIIDSLRLKFKSVCATPNIRLEYDGYPKASGIDKSGF
;
A
#
# COMPACT_ATOMS: atom_id res chain seq x y z
N MET A 1 11.41 -9.56 -36.35
CA MET A 1 10.21 -9.19 -35.57
C MET A 1 10.26 -9.91 -34.22
N ALA A 2 11.09 -9.46 -33.29
CA ALA A 2 11.19 -10.05 -31.94
C ALA A 2 11.83 -9.08 -30.92
N ALA A 3 11.68 -7.76 -31.12
CA ALA A 3 12.25 -6.75 -30.22
C ALA A 3 11.19 -6.02 -29.36
N SER A 4 9.90 -6.11 -29.72
CA SER A 4 8.83 -5.36 -29.03
C SER A 4 8.48 -5.95 -27.66
N GLY A 5 8.40 -7.28 -27.54
CA GLY A 5 7.89 -7.92 -26.31
C GLY A 5 8.78 -7.73 -25.07
N LYS A 6 10.08 -7.46 -25.24
CA LYS A 6 11.05 -7.37 -24.13
C LYS A 6 11.12 -5.97 -23.51
N GLU A 7 10.83 -4.94 -24.28
CA GLU A 7 10.80 -3.54 -23.80
C GLU A 7 9.45 -3.23 -23.11
N GLU A 8 8.36 -3.78 -23.64
CA GLU A 8 7.03 -3.64 -23.05
C GLU A 8 6.92 -4.35 -21.69
N GLY A 9 7.52 -5.54 -21.54
CA GLY A 9 7.62 -6.26 -20.27
C GLY A 9 8.36 -5.50 -19.16
N ASN A 10 9.42 -4.78 -19.51
CA ASN A 10 10.22 -4.01 -18.55
C ASN A 10 9.49 -2.75 -18.05
N GLN A 11 8.77 -2.06 -18.94
CA GLN A 11 7.97 -0.88 -18.55
C GLN A 11 6.76 -1.23 -17.68
N VAL A 12 6.10 -2.38 -17.93
CA VAL A 12 4.99 -2.80 -17.06
C VAL A 12 5.49 -3.23 -15.69
N GLY A 13 6.65 -3.89 -15.60
CA GLY A 13 7.29 -4.24 -14.34
C GLY A 13 7.67 -3.02 -13.50
N LEU A 14 8.30 -2.01 -14.12
CA LEU A 14 8.71 -0.79 -13.42
C LEU A 14 7.51 0.04 -12.92
N LYS A 15 6.46 0.18 -13.74
CA LYS A 15 5.23 0.89 -13.36
C LYS A 15 4.46 0.17 -12.25
N MET A 16 4.45 -1.16 -12.29
CA MET A 16 3.82 -1.98 -11.25
C MET A 16 4.59 -1.89 -9.92
N GLY A 17 5.92 -2.00 -9.98
CA GLY A 17 6.80 -1.86 -8.82
C GLY A 17 6.68 -0.49 -8.16
N PHE A 18 6.60 0.59 -8.92
CA PHE A 18 6.40 1.94 -8.37
C PHE A 18 5.05 2.08 -7.64
N ARG A 19 3.96 1.55 -8.21
CA ARG A 19 2.63 1.59 -7.57
C ARG A 19 2.58 0.78 -6.28
N ILE A 20 3.18 -0.41 -6.28
CA ILE A 20 3.26 -1.27 -5.09
C ILE A 20 4.16 -0.61 -4.03
N GLY A 21 5.30 -0.06 -4.43
CA GLY A 21 6.21 0.65 -3.53
C GLY A 21 5.59 1.88 -2.88
N GLU A 22 4.83 2.68 -3.65
CA GLU A 22 4.07 3.81 -3.13
C GLU A 22 3.04 3.38 -2.09
N GLU A 23 2.26 2.35 -2.39
CA GLU A 23 1.23 1.83 -1.50
C GLU A 23 1.82 1.28 -0.19
N LEU A 24 2.92 0.51 -0.29
CA LEU A 24 3.68 0.03 0.87
C LEU A 24 4.24 1.20 1.69
N GLY A 25 4.77 2.23 1.04
CA GLY A 25 5.26 3.44 1.70
C GLY A 25 4.17 4.19 2.46
N PHE A 26 2.98 4.32 1.85
CA PHE A 26 1.82 4.92 2.48
C PHE A 26 1.38 4.11 3.73
N TYR A 27 1.26 2.79 3.61
CA TYR A 27 0.92 1.94 4.77
C TYR A 27 1.96 2.05 5.88
N ARG A 28 3.25 2.07 5.54
CA ARG A 28 4.31 2.25 6.54
C ARG A 28 4.15 3.56 7.29
N GLY A 29 3.94 4.66 6.57
CA GLY A 29 3.71 5.97 7.17
C GLY A 29 2.49 6.01 8.10
N CYS A 30 1.37 5.41 7.69
CA CYS A 30 0.19 5.30 8.55
C CYS A 30 0.47 4.50 9.82
N ILE A 31 1.12 3.34 9.69
CA ILE A 31 1.48 2.47 10.83
C ILE A 31 2.37 3.22 11.81
N ASP A 32 3.41 3.91 11.33
CA ASP A 32 4.35 4.66 12.16
C ASP A 32 3.64 5.80 12.93
N VAL A 33 2.77 6.55 12.25
CA VAL A 33 1.97 7.63 12.87
C VAL A 33 0.99 7.06 13.90
N TRP A 34 0.28 5.98 13.58
CA TRP A 34 -0.67 5.36 14.52
C TRP A 34 0.04 4.77 15.74
N ASN A 35 1.19 4.13 15.55
CA ASN A 35 2.00 3.61 16.65
C ASN A 35 2.51 4.76 17.54
N ALA A 36 2.98 5.86 16.96
CA ALA A 36 3.37 7.05 17.71
C ALA A 36 2.20 7.63 18.52
N ALA A 37 1.00 7.68 17.93
CA ALA A 37 -0.21 8.12 18.63
C ALA A 37 -0.57 7.20 19.82
N ILE A 38 -0.49 5.87 19.64
CA ILE A 38 -0.73 4.89 20.72
C ILE A 38 0.30 5.04 21.84
N LEU A 39 1.57 5.27 21.50
CA LEU A 39 2.62 5.50 22.48
C LEU A 39 2.39 6.78 23.29
N SER A 40 1.88 7.83 22.65
CA SER A 40 1.56 9.10 23.31
C SER A 40 0.27 9.03 24.13
N GLU A 41 -0.76 8.35 23.63
CA GLU A 41 -2.06 8.19 24.27
C GLU A 41 -2.60 6.77 24.04
N PRO A 42 -2.35 5.82 24.97
CA PRO A 42 -2.71 4.40 24.80
C PRO A 42 -4.22 4.14 24.64
N THR A 43 -5.06 5.12 24.96
CA THR A 43 -6.52 5.05 24.84
C THR A 43 -7.07 5.67 23.56
N CYS A 44 -6.22 6.23 22.69
CA CYS A 44 -6.65 6.90 21.45
C CYS A 44 -7.37 5.95 20.49
N PHE A 45 -7.03 4.65 20.54
CA PHE A 45 -7.65 3.60 19.74
C PHE A 45 -8.11 2.43 20.62
N SER A 46 -9.20 1.76 20.18
CA SER A 46 -9.66 0.53 20.85
C SER A 46 -8.62 -0.59 20.74
N SER A 47 -8.63 -1.53 21.68
CA SER A 47 -7.72 -2.68 21.68
C SER A 47 -7.82 -3.52 20.38
N ARG A 48 -9.00 -3.53 19.74
CA ARG A 48 -9.21 -4.19 18.44
C ARG A 48 -8.41 -3.50 17.33
N VAL A 49 -8.41 -2.18 17.32
CA VAL A 49 -7.71 -1.36 16.32
C VAL A 49 -6.20 -1.42 16.53
N GLN A 50 -5.73 -1.33 17.77
CA GLN A 50 -4.30 -1.50 18.08
C GLN A 50 -3.78 -2.87 17.63
N LYS A 51 -4.56 -3.94 17.82
CA LYS A 51 -4.23 -5.28 17.28
C LYS A 51 -4.18 -5.28 15.74
N GLY A 52 -5.13 -4.61 15.08
CA GLY A 52 -5.12 -4.49 13.61
C GLY A 52 -3.89 -3.77 13.08
N ILE A 53 -3.49 -2.67 13.73
CA ILE A 53 -2.28 -1.90 13.38
C ILE A 53 -1.03 -2.77 13.56
N LYS A 54 -0.91 -3.51 14.66
CA LYS A 54 0.20 -4.43 14.89
C LYS A 54 0.28 -5.53 13.82
N GLN A 55 -0.86 -6.10 13.44
CA GLN A 55 -0.92 -7.11 12.37
C GLN A 55 -0.52 -6.53 11.01
N MET A 56 -0.85 -5.26 10.73
CA MET A 56 -0.37 -4.59 9.52
C MET A 56 1.14 -4.41 9.54
N ASP A 57 1.74 -4.03 10.67
CA ASP A 57 3.20 -3.90 10.81
C ASP A 57 3.92 -5.25 10.62
N GLU A 58 3.35 -6.33 11.16
CA GLU A 58 3.85 -7.70 10.95
C GLU A 58 3.81 -8.09 9.46
N LEU A 59 2.69 -7.84 8.77
CA LEU A 59 2.56 -8.09 7.33
C LEU A 59 3.56 -7.27 6.50
N MET A 60 3.79 -6.01 6.87
CA MET A 60 4.81 -5.17 6.22
C MET A 60 6.22 -5.73 6.38
N CYS A 61 6.55 -6.29 7.54
CA CYS A 61 7.86 -6.92 7.79
C CYS A 61 8.03 -8.26 7.03
N GLN A 62 6.92 -8.95 6.74
CA GLN A 62 6.93 -10.20 5.98
C GLN A 62 6.97 -10.00 4.47
N TYR A 63 6.72 -8.79 3.97
CA TYR A 63 6.71 -8.52 2.54
C TYR A 63 8.12 -8.77 1.93
N PRO A 64 8.23 -9.61 0.89
CA PRO A 64 9.52 -9.99 0.30
C PRO A 64 10.06 -8.88 -0.61
N PHE A 65 10.59 -7.81 -0.03
CA PHE A 65 11.18 -6.68 -0.78
C PHE A 65 12.32 -7.11 -1.72
N SER A 66 13.00 -8.22 -1.40
CA SER A 66 14.11 -8.76 -2.19
C SER A 66 13.66 -9.62 -3.37
N ASP A 67 12.42 -10.12 -3.36
CA ASP A 67 11.88 -11.03 -4.39
C ASP A 67 10.45 -10.62 -4.78
N PRO A 68 10.31 -9.72 -5.78
CA PRO A 68 9.00 -9.23 -6.21
C PRO A 68 8.18 -10.25 -7.01
N GLU A 69 8.76 -11.40 -7.37
CA GLU A 69 8.07 -12.49 -8.07
C GLU A 69 7.53 -13.56 -7.11
N ASP A 70 7.82 -13.45 -5.81
CA ASP A 70 7.31 -14.33 -4.77
C ASP A 70 5.78 -14.35 -4.78
N GLU A 71 5.20 -15.54 -4.90
CA GLU A 71 3.75 -15.72 -4.96
C GLU A 71 3.04 -15.16 -3.70
N SER A 72 3.75 -15.10 -2.58
CA SER A 72 3.26 -14.54 -1.31
C SER A 72 3.20 -13.01 -1.32
N ALA A 73 3.96 -12.32 -2.17
CA ALA A 73 3.97 -10.85 -2.24
C ALA A 73 2.58 -10.29 -2.57
N THR A 74 1.87 -10.94 -3.50
CA THR A 74 0.52 -10.53 -3.90
C THR A 74 -0.48 -10.75 -2.77
N ASP A 75 -0.39 -11.89 -2.07
CA ASP A 75 -1.27 -12.21 -0.92
C ASP A 75 -1.04 -11.25 0.26
N ILE A 76 0.21 -10.88 0.54
CA ILE A 76 0.56 -9.92 1.60
C ILE A 76 -0.01 -8.53 1.28
N ILE A 77 0.10 -8.06 0.03
CA ILE A 77 -0.48 -6.77 -0.40
C ILE A 77 -2.00 -6.78 -0.27
N ASP A 78 -2.67 -7.85 -0.72
CA ASP A 78 -4.13 -7.94 -0.61
C ASP A 78 -4.58 -7.97 0.85
N SER A 79 -3.87 -8.74 1.68
CA SER A 79 -4.04 -8.76 3.12
C SER A 79 -3.86 -7.36 3.73
N LEU A 80 -2.81 -6.62 3.37
CA LEU A 80 -2.56 -5.26 3.84
C LEU A 80 -3.73 -4.33 3.49
N ARG A 81 -4.21 -4.36 2.24
CA ARG A 81 -5.36 -3.57 1.77
C ARG A 81 -6.63 -3.86 2.58
N LEU A 82 -6.92 -5.14 2.81
CA LEU A 82 -8.09 -5.56 3.60
C LEU A 82 -7.99 -5.11 5.06
N LYS A 83 -6.82 -5.26 5.68
CA LYS A 83 -6.59 -4.84 7.07
C LYS A 83 -6.65 -3.31 7.20
N PHE A 84 -6.04 -2.57 6.28
CA PHE A 84 -6.11 -1.11 6.26
C PHE A 84 -7.55 -0.62 6.21
N LYS A 85 -8.37 -1.16 5.29
CA LYS A 85 -9.81 -0.85 5.23
C LYS A 85 -10.52 -1.17 6.53
N SER A 86 -10.22 -2.30 7.16
CA SER A 86 -10.81 -2.66 8.45
C SER A 86 -10.41 -1.72 9.59
N VAL A 87 -9.17 -1.21 9.59
CA VAL A 87 -8.69 -0.25 10.59
C VAL A 87 -9.35 1.11 10.37
N CYS A 88 -9.38 1.61 9.13
CA CYS A 88 -9.99 2.89 8.76
C CYS A 88 -11.52 2.89 8.82
N ALA A 89 -12.18 1.73 8.84
CA ALA A 89 -13.63 1.65 9.11
C ALA A 89 -14.00 2.00 10.56
N THR A 90 -13.00 2.21 11.43
CA THR A 90 -13.21 2.63 12.82
C THR A 90 -13.56 4.13 12.87
N PRO A 91 -14.62 4.55 13.59
CA PRO A 91 -15.11 5.93 13.58
C PRO A 91 -14.12 7.03 13.98
N ASN A 92 -13.01 6.69 14.67
CA ASN A 92 -11.95 7.63 15.05
C ASN A 92 -10.78 7.70 14.05
N ILE A 93 -10.82 6.96 12.95
CA ILE A 93 -9.75 6.94 11.93
C ILE A 93 -10.38 7.30 10.58
N ARG A 94 -10.23 8.56 10.15
CA ARG A 94 -10.59 8.98 8.79
C ARG A 94 -9.33 9.09 7.95
N LEU A 95 -8.87 7.97 7.41
CA LEU A 95 -7.77 7.90 6.46
C LEU A 95 -8.27 7.24 5.18
N GLU A 96 -8.12 7.97 4.07
CA GLU A 96 -8.44 7.50 2.73
C GLU A 96 -7.14 7.39 1.95
N TYR A 97 -6.95 6.25 1.28
CA TYR A 97 -5.89 6.10 0.30
C TYR A 97 -6.48 6.37 -1.08
N ASP A 98 -6.24 7.57 -1.61
CA ASP A 98 -6.78 8.01 -2.91
C ASP A 98 -5.97 7.43 -4.11
N GLY A 99 -4.80 6.84 -3.82
CA GLY A 99 -3.89 6.29 -4.82
C GLY A 99 -3.27 7.35 -5.73
N TYR A 100 -2.31 6.93 -6.58
CA TYR A 100 -1.71 7.80 -7.58
C TYR A 100 -2.80 8.40 -8.50
N PRO A 101 -2.79 9.73 -8.78
CA PRO A 101 -3.70 10.29 -9.77
C PRO A 101 -3.45 9.54 -11.08
N LYS A 102 -4.49 8.86 -11.59
CA LYS A 102 -4.50 8.50 -13.01
C LYS A 102 -4.27 9.82 -13.73
N ALA A 103 -3.14 9.94 -14.44
CA ALA A 103 -2.86 11.07 -15.30
C ALA A 103 -4.18 11.44 -15.98
N SER A 104 -4.75 12.56 -15.55
CA SER A 104 -5.98 13.10 -16.10
C SER A 104 -5.73 13.12 -17.60
N GLY A 105 -6.63 12.46 -18.34
CA GLY A 105 -6.40 12.08 -19.72
C GLY A 105 -5.66 13.19 -20.47
N ILE A 106 -4.57 12.81 -21.16
CA ILE A 106 -4.00 13.66 -22.19
C ILE A 106 -5.15 13.83 -23.19
N ASP A 107 -5.87 14.93 -23.02
CA ASP A 107 -6.81 15.47 -23.97
C ASP A 107 -6.01 15.69 -25.26
N LYS A 108 -6.19 14.77 -26.20
CA LYS A 108 -5.80 14.98 -27.58
C LYS A 108 -6.88 15.87 -28.20
N SER A 109 -6.90 17.15 -27.84
CA SER A 109 -7.46 18.17 -28.71
C SER A 109 -6.35 19.14 -29.13
N GLY A 110 -6.22 19.31 -30.45
CA GLY A 110 -5.48 20.41 -31.05
C GLY A 110 -4.14 20.04 -31.71
N PHE A 111 -4.19 19.46 -32.91
CA PHE A 111 -3.83 20.19 -34.15
C PHE A 111 -4.40 19.46 -35.38
#